data_AF-A0A919Q8I1-F1
#
_entry.id   AF-A0A919Q8I1-F1
#
_cell.length_a   1.000
_cell.length_b   1.000
_cell.length_c   1.000
_cell.angle_alpha   90.00
_cell.angle_beta   90.00
_cell.angle_gamma   90.00
#
_symmetry.space_group_name_H-M   'P 1'
#
loop_
_entity.id
_entity.type
_entity.pdbx_description
1 polymer ?
#
loop_
_entity_poly.entity_id
_entity_poly.type
_entity_poly.pdbx_seq_one_letter_code
_entity_poly.pdbx_strand_id
1 'polypeptide(L)'
;MGAREVDHPGERDGNAHDPSGLPQEPIDLPEDGPLPEDTTDPPGRDRPGRASPRNLPGGYEVHGLHVAPAQPGCEALLWLPPVPRTDRTRVRQHTCECRATIYELCQAGGLRFIRRTVRGPDGSRIHETERVVTARAEQVWLRLLLGQAR
;
A
#
# COMPACT_ATOMS: atom_id res chain seq x y z
N MET A 1 5.85 64.69 12.25
CA MET A 1 7.33 64.56 12.16
C MET A 1 7.67 63.10 12.39
N GLY A 2 8.13 62.28 11.46
CA GLY A 2 8.30 62.39 10.02
C GLY A 2 8.30 60.96 9.49
N ALA A 3 7.56 60.73 8.40
CA ALA A 3 7.63 59.50 7.63
C ALA A 3 9.01 59.39 6.99
N ARG A 4 9.55 58.17 6.90
CA ARG A 4 10.62 57.84 5.97
C ARG A 4 10.28 56.56 5.21
N GLU A 5 9.70 56.85 4.06
CA GLU A 5 9.67 56.09 2.82
C GLU A 5 11.07 55.56 2.47
N VAL A 6 11.16 54.29 2.09
CA VAL A 6 12.32 53.71 1.39
C VAL A 6 11.80 52.86 0.23
N ASP A 7 11.73 53.56 -0.88
CA ASP A 7 11.91 53.17 -2.28
C ASP A 7 12.32 51.71 -2.57
N HIS A 8 11.56 51.07 -3.46
CA HIS A 8 11.98 49.93 -4.28
C HIS A 8 12.24 50.46 -5.70
N PRO A 9 13.36 50.10 -6.33
CA PRO A 9 13.20 49.52 -7.67
C PRO A 9 14.25 48.46 -8.03
N GLY A 10 13.88 47.54 -8.92
CA GLY A 10 14.87 46.70 -9.59
C GLY A 10 14.34 45.42 -10.23
N GLU A 11 13.37 45.53 -11.14
CA GLU A 11 13.17 44.54 -12.20
C GLU A 11 14.49 44.25 -12.93
N ARG A 12 14.78 42.97 -13.16
CA ARG A 12 15.68 42.53 -14.22
C ARG A 12 15.05 41.36 -14.94
N ASP A 13 14.44 41.69 -16.08
CA ASP A 13 14.26 40.78 -17.19
C ASP A 13 15.62 40.24 -17.64
N GLY A 14 15.66 38.94 -17.89
CA GLY A 14 16.88 38.22 -18.27
C GLY A 14 16.53 36.90 -18.94
N ASN A 15 15.86 37.01 -20.08
CA ASN A 15 15.75 35.95 -21.07
C ASN A 15 17.16 35.46 -21.48
N ALA A 16 17.45 34.18 -21.25
CA ALA A 16 18.56 33.50 -21.90
C ALA A 16 18.08 32.14 -22.40
N HIS A 17 17.45 32.22 -23.57
CA HIS A 17 17.37 31.16 -24.56
C HIS A 17 18.78 30.55 -24.72
N ASP A 18 18.93 29.24 -24.51
CA ASP A 18 20.14 28.48 -24.86
C ASP A 18 19.95 27.96 -26.29
N PRO A 19 20.64 28.52 -27.31
CA PRO A 19 20.62 28.02 -28.66
C PRO A 19 21.81 27.07 -28.86
N SER A 20 21.78 25.93 -28.20
CA SER A 20 22.69 24.82 -28.53
C SER A 20 22.20 24.14 -29.81
N GLY A 21 22.42 24.84 -30.93
CA GLY A 21 22.27 24.32 -32.28
C GLY A 21 23.37 23.31 -32.57
N LEU A 22 23.01 22.04 -32.55
CA LEU A 22 23.76 21.00 -33.24
C LEU A 22 23.16 20.83 -34.64
N PRO A 23 23.98 20.87 -35.72
CA PRO A 23 23.49 20.61 -37.06
C PRO A 23 23.03 19.15 -37.15
N GLN A 24 21.75 18.95 -37.45
CA GLN A 24 21.18 17.66 -37.81
C GLN A 24 21.57 17.40 -39.28
N GLU A 25 22.56 16.54 -39.50
CA GLU A 25 22.82 15.99 -40.83
C GLU A 25 21.64 15.10 -41.24
N PRO A 26 21.11 15.21 -42.47
CA PRO A 26 20.01 14.38 -42.92
C PRO A 26 20.50 12.94 -43.12
N ILE A 27 19.92 12.01 -42.37
CA ILE A 27 20.12 10.59 -42.57
C ILE A 27 19.23 10.19 -43.75
N ASP A 28 19.85 9.89 -44.90
CA ASP A 28 19.19 9.24 -46.04
C ASP A 28 18.70 7.85 -45.61
N LEU A 29 17.39 7.75 -45.35
CA LEU A 29 16.68 6.48 -45.22
C LEU A 29 16.21 6.06 -46.61
N PRO A 30 16.66 4.91 -47.17
CA PRO A 30 16.07 4.38 -48.38
C PRO A 30 14.66 3.84 -48.10
N GLU A 31 13.70 4.32 -48.89
CA GLU A 31 12.29 3.89 -48.92
C GLU A 31 12.14 2.45 -49.46
N ASP A 32 11.26 1.71 -48.77
CA ASP A 32 10.36 0.66 -49.24
C ASP A 32 10.90 -0.45 -50.16
N GLY A 33 11.43 -1.50 -49.52
CA GLY A 33 11.42 -2.87 -50.07
C GLY A 33 10.25 -3.68 -49.46
N PRO A 34 9.46 -4.42 -50.25
CA PRO A 34 8.28 -5.13 -49.74
C PRO A 34 8.67 -6.25 -48.76
N LEU A 35 7.88 -6.34 -47.68
CA LEU A 35 7.96 -7.39 -46.67
C LEU A 35 7.71 -8.77 -47.32
N PRO A 36 8.52 -9.81 -47.04
CA PRO A 36 8.12 -11.17 -47.33
C PRO A 36 6.97 -11.57 -46.40
N GLU A 37 5.78 -11.60 -46.97
CA GLU A 37 4.60 -12.27 -46.48
C GLU A 37 4.83 -13.79 -46.51
N ASP A 38 4.94 -14.38 -45.32
CA ASP A 38 4.50 -15.72 -44.92
C ASP A 38 5.43 -16.25 -43.82
N THR A 39 5.23 -15.74 -42.60
CA THR A 39 5.54 -16.53 -41.40
C THR A 39 4.20 -16.95 -40.84
N THR A 40 3.74 -18.11 -41.31
CA THR A 40 2.71 -18.89 -40.64
C THR A 40 3.10 -19.01 -39.16
N ASP A 41 2.39 -18.30 -38.28
CA ASP A 41 2.53 -18.42 -36.83
C ASP A 41 2.20 -19.88 -36.48
N PRO A 42 3.11 -20.65 -35.87
CA PRO A 42 2.77 -21.99 -35.43
C PRO A 42 1.60 -21.86 -34.44
N PRO A 43 0.56 -22.72 -34.51
CA PRO A 43 -0.55 -22.65 -33.57
C PRO A 43 0.04 -22.71 -32.17
N GLY A 44 -0.11 -21.60 -31.44
CA GLY A 44 0.42 -21.44 -30.11
C GLY A 44 0.06 -22.67 -29.33
N ARG A 45 1.07 -23.45 -28.92
CA ARG A 45 0.89 -24.55 -27.99
C ARG A 45 0.03 -24.00 -26.88
N ASP A 46 -1.16 -24.57 -26.70
CA ASP A 46 -2.01 -24.30 -25.55
C ASP A 46 -1.10 -24.31 -24.34
N ARG A 47 -0.75 -23.11 -23.83
CA ARG A 47 -0.16 -23.03 -22.51
C ARG A 47 -1.26 -23.58 -21.64
N PRO A 48 -1.06 -24.73 -20.97
CA PRO A 48 -2.09 -25.21 -20.05
C PRO A 48 -2.33 -24.05 -19.10
N GLY A 49 -3.55 -23.49 -19.18
CA GLY A 49 -3.96 -22.37 -18.37
C GLY A 49 -3.59 -22.74 -16.96
N ARG A 50 -2.75 -21.91 -16.32
CA ARG A 50 -2.27 -22.14 -14.96
C ARG A 50 -3.50 -22.37 -14.10
N ALA A 51 -3.82 -23.64 -13.84
CA ALA A 51 -5.01 -24.00 -13.11
C ALA A 51 -4.91 -23.27 -11.78
N SER A 52 -5.93 -22.46 -11.48
CA SER A 52 -6.01 -21.80 -10.19
C SER A 52 -5.95 -22.91 -9.13
N PRO A 53 -5.08 -22.82 -8.11
CA PRO A 53 -4.79 -23.94 -7.20
C PRO A 53 -5.99 -24.34 -6.30
N ARG A 54 -7.17 -23.79 -6.54
CA ARG A 54 -8.37 -23.93 -5.70
C ARG A 54 -9.03 -25.31 -5.75
N ASN A 55 -8.60 -26.23 -6.62
CA ASN A 55 -9.27 -27.53 -6.80
C ASN A 55 -8.28 -28.70 -6.93
N LEU A 56 -7.29 -28.76 -6.04
CA LEU A 56 -6.54 -30.01 -5.82
C LEU A 56 -7.26 -30.86 -4.76
N PRO A 57 -7.60 -32.13 -5.02
CA PRO A 57 -8.10 -33.02 -3.97
C PRO A 57 -6.99 -33.23 -2.95
N GLY A 58 -7.19 -32.68 -1.75
CA GLY A 58 -6.17 -32.56 -0.69
C GLY A 58 -5.55 -31.16 -0.52
N GLY A 59 -6.11 -30.13 -1.16
CA GLY A 59 -5.63 -28.75 -1.12
C GLY A 59 -5.51 -28.19 0.29
N TYR A 60 -4.30 -27.79 0.67
CA TYR A 60 -4.08 -26.95 1.85
C TYR A 60 -4.64 -25.55 1.54
N GLU A 61 -5.64 -25.12 2.29
CA GLU A 61 -6.14 -23.77 2.17
C GLU A 61 -5.09 -22.84 2.80
N VAL A 62 -4.30 -22.16 1.96
CA VAL A 62 -3.32 -21.17 2.42
C VAL A 62 -4.08 -19.93 2.86
N HIS A 63 -4.33 -19.85 4.16
CA HIS A 63 -4.87 -18.67 4.80
C HIS A 63 -3.75 -17.71 5.23
N GLY A 64 -4.11 -16.43 5.41
CA GLY A 64 -3.23 -15.41 6.01
C GLY A 64 -2.95 -15.65 7.51
N LEU A 65 -2.37 -14.66 8.18
CA LEU A 65 -2.05 -14.76 9.62
C LEU A 65 -3.32 -15.01 10.46
N HIS A 66 -3.31 -16.01 11.34
CA HIS A 66 -4.42 -16.23 12.28
C HIS A 66 -4.06 -15.77 13.68
N VAL A 67 -5.08 -15.28 14.39
CA VAL A 67 -5.03 -15.14 15.85
C VAL A 67 -5.25 -16.52 16.46
N ALA A 68 -4.34 -16.96 17.32
CA ALA A 68 -4.56 -18.15 18.14
C ALA A 68 -5.75 -17.95 19.10
N PRO A 69 -6.37 -19.03 19.61
CA PRO A 69 -7.32 -18.92 20.71
C PRO A 69 -6.71 -18.17 21.90
N ALA A 70 -7.55 -17.46 22.67
CA ALA A 70 -7.09 -16.76 23.86
C ALA A 70 -6.46 -17.73 24.86
N GLN A 71 -5.26 -17.40 25.35
CA GLN A 71 -4.54 -18.18 26.35
C GLN A 71 -4.99 -17.82 27.78
N PRO A 72 -4.73 -18.68 28.78
CA PRO A 72 -4.86 -18.29 30.19
C PRO A 72 -4.01 -17.04 30.49
N GLY A 73 -4.59 -16.06 31.18
CA GLY A 73 -3.92 -14.78 31.46
C GLY A 73 -3.88 -13.81 30.27
N CYS A 74 -4.71 -14.02 29.25
CA CYS A 74 -4.84 -13.11 28.11
C CYS A 74 -5.06 -11.66 28.57
N GLU A 75 -4.17 -10.77 28.16
CA GLU A 75 -4.22 -9.35 28.49
C GLU A 75 -5.34 -8.66 27.70
N ALA A 76 -6.20 -7.91 28.38
CA ALA A 76 -7.21 -7.09 27.73
C ALA A 76 -6.55 -5.86 27.09
N LEU A 77 -6.73 -5.70 25.78
CA LEU A 77 -6.35 -4.50 25.06
C LEU A 77 -7.41 -3.43 25.24
N LEU A 78 -6.96 -2.19 25.42
CA LEU A 78 -7.84 -1.04 25.42
C LEU A 78 -8.29 -0.73 24.00
N TRP A 79 -9.59 -0.91 23.74
CA TRP A 79 -10.22 -0.64 22.46
C TRP A 79 -10.94 0.71 22.47
N LEU A 80 -10.47 1.63 21.65
CA LEU A 80 -10.96 3.00 21.54
C LEU A 80 -11.74 3.19 20.23
N PRO A 81 -12.69 4.14 20.18
CA PRO A 81 -13.25 4.60 18.91
C PRO A 81 -12.14 5.10 17.96
N PRO A 82 -12.22 4.86 16.64
CA PRO A 82 -11.26 5.40 15.69
C PRO A 82 -11.28 6.93 15.72
N VAL A 83 -10.09 7.55 15.73
CA VAL A 83 -9.96 9.01 15.66
C VAL A 83 -9.18 9.38 14.40
N PRO A 84 -9.75 10.19 13.48
CA PRO A 84 -9.05 10.62 12.27
C PRO A 84 -8.01 11.70 12.61
N ARG A 85 -6.85 11.27 13.09
CA ARG A 85 -5.72 12.17 13.43
C ARG A 85 -4.77 12.44 12.26
N THR A 86 -4.93 11.72 11.15
CA THR A 86 -4.03 11.81 9.99
C THR A 86 -4.79 11.39 8.74
N ASP A 87 -4.53 12.06 7.61
CA ASP A 87 -5.23 11.82 6.34
C ASP A 87 -4.92 10.46 5.71
N ARG A 88 -3.76 9.87 6.04
CA ARG A 88 -3.30 8.61 5.47
C ARG A 88 -2.95 7.60 6.55
N THR A 89 -3.62 6.46 6.49
CA THR A 89 -3.30 5.25 7.25
C THR A 89 -2.83 4.16 6.29
N ARG A 90 -1.71 3.50 6.60
CA ARG A 90 -1.21 2.35 5.85
C ARG A 90 -1.39 1.08 6.66
N VAL A 91 -2.02 0.06 6.09
CA VAL A 91 -2.05 -1.29 6.67
C VAL A 91 -0.71 -1.96 6.38
N ARG A 92 -0.05 -2.47 7.43
CA ARG A 92 1.24 -3.16 7.35
C ARG A 92 1.08 -4.68 7.34
N GLN A 93 0.19 -5.18 8.17
CA GLN A 93 -0.16 -6.60 8.29
C GLN A 93 -1.65 -6.72 8.63
N HIS A 94 -2.26 -7.85 8.30
CA HIS A 94 -3.64 -8.15 8.64
C HIS A 94 -3.81 -9.65 8.92
N THR A 95 -4.83 -10.00 9.69
CA THR A 95 -5.21 -11.40 9.92
C THR A 95 -6.07 -11.94 8.78
N CYS A 96 -6.18 -13.27 8.65
CA CYS A 96 -7.15 -13.92 7.76
C CYS A 96 -8.54 -13.26 7.91
N GLU A 97 -9.34 -13.32 6.85
CA GLU A 97 -10.75 -12.93 6.90
C GLU A 97 -11.68 -14.11 7.24
N CYS A 98 -11.08 -15.23 7.63
CA CYS A 98 -11.77 -16.48 7.92
C CYS A 98 -12.63 -16.44 9.19
N ARG A 99 -12.55 -15.35 9.98
CA ARG A 99 -13.37 -15.11 11.17
C ARG A 99 -14.06 -13.77 11.08
N ALA A 100 -15.12 -13.61 11.86
CA ALA A 100 -15.88 -12.35 11.95
C ALA A 100 -15.04 -11.17 12.46
N THR A 101 -14.01 -11.42 13.28
CA THR A 101 -13.09 -10.39 13.76
C THR A 101 -11.79 -10.42 12.96
N ILE A 102 -11.45 -9.29 12.36
CA ILE A 102 -10.21 -9.06 11.63
C ILE A 102 -9.40 -8.02 12.38
N TYR A 103 -8.09 -8.24 12.45
CA TYR A 103 -7.15 -7.31 13.01
C TYR A 103 -6.17 -6.84 11.95
N GLU A 104 -5.84 -5.54 11.98
CA GLU A 104 -4.89 -4.91 11.07
C GLU A 104 -3.86 -4.14 11.89
N LEU A 105 -2.56 -4.36 11.62
CA LEU A 105 -1.50 -3.51 12.13
C LEU A 105 -1.37 -2.30 11.20
N CYS A 106 -1.75 -1.14 11.70
CA CYS A 106 -1.81 0.11 10.96
C CYS A 106 -0.63 1.03 11.31
N GLN A 107 -0.22 1.87 10.37
CA GLN A 107 0.78 2.92 10.54
C GLN A 107 0.24 4.27 10.04
N ALA A 108 0.36 5.32 10.86
CA ALA A 108 0.02 6.70 10.52
C ALA A 108 0.86 7.68 11.37
N GLY A 109 1.34 8.77 10.77
CA GLY A 109 2.08 9.81 11.50
C GLY A 109 3.34 9.29 12.25
N GLY A 110 4.03 8.29 11.70
CA GLY A 110 5.19 7.65 12.35
C GLY A 110 4.87 6.69 13.50
N LEU A 111 3.60 6.62 13.93
CA LEU A 111 3.12 5.73 14.97
C LEU A 111 2.39 4.52 14.38
N ARG A 112 2.20 3.50 15.21
CA ARG A 112 1.45 2.30 14.88
C ARG A 112 0.37 2.00 15.91
N PHE A 113 -0.65 1.31 15.47
CA PHE A 113 -1.81 0.92 16.26
C PHE A 113 -2.48 -0.29 15.62
N ILE A 114 -3.27 -1.02 16.39
CA ILE A 114 -4.05 -2.15 15.88
C ILE A 114 -5.47 -1.68 15.66
N ARG A 115 -6.00 -1.91 14.46
CA ARG A 115 -7.42 -1.76 14.16
C ARG A 115 -8.09 -3.12 14.27
N ARG A 116 -9.22 -3.17 14.96
CA ARG A 116 -10.11 -4.33 15.06
C ARG A 116 -11.41 -4.03 14.35
N THR A 117 -11.72 -4.82 13.33
CA THR A 117 -13.00 -4.79 12.62
C THR A 117 -13.79 -6.03 13.00
N VAL A 118 -14.93 -5.85 13.65
CA VAL A 118 -15.86 -6.92 14.00
C VAL A 118 -17.04 -6.85 13.04
N ARG A 119 -17.17 -7.85 12.17
CA ARG A 119 -18.29 -8.01 11.23
C ARG A 119 -19.50 -8.58 11.99
N GLY A 120 -20.68 -8.00 11.79
CA GLY A 120 -21.94 -8.47 12.37
C GLY A 120 -23.13 -8.22 11.43
N PRO A 121 -24.33 -8.70 11.78
CA PRO A 121 -25.53 -8.54 10.96
C PRO A 121 -25.91 -7.06 10.75
N ASP A 122 -25.66 -6.21 11.74
CA ASP A 122 -25.94 -4.76 11.68
C ASP A 122 -24.80 -3.95 11.01
N GLY A 123 -23.85 -4.62 10.36
CA GLY A 123 -22.67 -4.03 9.77
C GLY A 123 -21.38 -4.23 10.59
N SER A 124 -20.32 -3.55 10.17
CA SER A 124 -18.99 -3.69 10.78
C SER A 124 -18.73 -2.63 11.85
N ARG A 125 -18.19 -3.05 13.00
CA ARG A 125 -17.77 -2.17 14.09
C ARG A 125 -16.24 -2.08 14.14
N ILE A 126 -15.71 -0.87 14.12
CA ILE A 126 -14.27 -0.62 14.10
C ILE A 126 -13.83 -0.01 15.42
N HIS A 127 -12.76 -0.55 16.00
CA HIS A 127 -12.07 0.01 17.16
C HIS A 127 -10.56 0.03 16.90
N GLU A 128 -9.84 0.91 17.58
CA GLU A 128 -8.39 1.04 17.47
C GLU A 128 -7.76 0.98 18.86
N THR A 129 -6.55 0.46 18.96
CA THR A 129 -5.73 0.66 20.18
C THR A 129 -5.18 2.09 20.23
N GLU A 130 -4.54 2.44 21.34
CA GLU A 130 -3.66 3.61 21.37
C GLU A 130 -2.62 3.57 20.23
N ARG A 131 -2.22 4.76 19.79
CA ARG A 131 -1.16 4.96 18.80
C ARG A 131 0.17 5.08 19.53
N VAL A 132 1.08 4.15 19.29
CA VAL A 132 2.36 4.04 19.99
C VAL A 132 3.51 3.89 19.02
N VAL A 133 4.74 4.00 19.54
CA VAL A 133 5.95 3.76 18.75
C VAL A 133 5.98 2.33 18.18
N THR A 134 6.62 2.17 17.02
CA THR A 134 6.67 0.94 16.24
C THR A 134 6.95 -0.31 17.06
N ALA A 135 8.04 -0.32 17.84
CA ALA A 135 8.47 -1.50 18.60
C ALA A 135 7.38 -1.99 19.57
N ARG A 136 6.73 -1.06 20.29
CA ARG A 136 5.63 -1.41 21.21
C ARG A 136 4.43 -1.98 20.46
N ALA A 137 4.04 -1.37 19.34
CA ALA A 137 2.92 -1.87 18.54
C ALA A 137 3.17 -3.26 17.95
N GLU A 138 4.39 -3.53 17.48
CA GLU A 138 4.79 -4.86 16.98
C GLU A 138 4.75 -5.93 18.08
N GLN A 139 5.17 -5.58 19.30
CA GLN A 139 5.06 -6.48 20.44
C GLN A 139 3.60 -6.80 20.79
N VAL A 140 2.73 -5.78 20.83
CA VAL A 140 1.29 -5.99 21.05
C VAL A 140 0.68 -6.84 19.93
N TRP A 141 1.06 -6.60 18.68
CA TRP A 141 0.62 -7.38 17.53
C TRP A 141 1.00 -8.86 17.65
N LEU A 142 2.26 -9.16 17.99
CA LEU A 142 2.70 -10.54 18.19
C LEU A 142 1.92 -11.22 19.32
N ARG A 143 1.76 -10.54 20.47
CA ARG A 143 0.98 -11.07 21.60
C ARG A 143 -0.47 -11.34 21.21
N LEU A 144 -1.07 -10.46 20.41
CA LEU A 144 -2.41 -10.67 19.86
C LEU A 144 -2.44 -11.93 19.00
N LEU A 145 -1.53 -12.08 18.04
CA LEU A 145 -1.47 -13.26 17.16
C LEU A 145 -1.29 -14.56 17.95
N LEU A 146 -0.52 -14.53 19.03
CA LEU A 146 -0.30 -15.68 19.91
C LEU A 146 -1.47 -15.94 20.88
N GLY A 147 -2.51 -15.11 20.89
CA GLY A 147 -3.65 -15.25 21.81
C GLY A 147 -3.35 -14.79 23.25
N GLN A 148 -2.24 -14.07 23.44
CA GLN A 148 -1.80 -13.55 24.73
C GLN A 148 -2.39 -12.16 25.05
N ALA A 149 -3.01 -11.49 24.06
CA ALA A 149 -3.72 -10.24 24.24
C ALA A 149 -4.99 -10.16 23.35
N ARG A 150 -6.03 -9.42 23.77
CA ARG A 150 -7.31 -9.37 23.03
C ARG A 150 -8.11 -8.08 23.12
#